data_AF-A0A7X0A438-F1
#
_entry.id   AF-A0A7X0A438-F1
#
_cell.length_a   1.000
_cell.length_b   1.000
_cell.length_c   1.000
_cell.angle_alpha   90.00
_cell.angle_beta   90.00
_cell.angle_gamma   90.00
#
_symmetry.space_group_name_H-M   'P 1'
#
loop_
_entity.id
_entity.type
_entity.pdbx_description
1 polymer ?
#
loop_
_entity_poly.entity_id
_entity_poly.type
_entity_poly.pdbx_seq_one_letter_code
_entity_poly.pdbx_strand_id
1 'polypeptide(L)'
;MNPNYQKPGLTYLQGEWRQDSVPAQKRLVTYSLYDIKFSCDSFVMKISTVSKINYGADTCMNKGHWNEYIRGTYSQKQDTLHLKGEFCNANLSYKDEKTCFRFGDYEEFFKVKQTADSLIQFISTSNVIPIQTRLVKRTSCIPKPL
;
A
#
# COMPACT_ATOMS: atom_id res chain seq x y z
N MET A 1 11.07 33.37 0.06
CA MET A 1 11.27 31.92 -0.15
C MET A 1 10.01 31.39 -0.80
N ASN A 2 10.12 30.65 -1.91
CA ASN A 2 8.96 29.97 -2.49
C ASN A 2 8.59 28.77 -1.61
N PRO A 3 7.29 28.47 -1.41
CA PRO A 3 6.89 27.28 -0.69
C PRO A 3 7.43 26.03 -1.40
N ASN A 4 7.91 25.04 -0.63
CA ASN A 4 8.17 23.73 -1.19
C ASN A 4 6.82 23.10 -1.56
N TYR A 5 6.64 22.63 -2.79
CA TYR A 5 5.41 21.98 -3.24
C TYR A 5 5.61 20.48 -3.37
N GLN A 6 4.51 19.73 -3.25
CA GLN A 6 4.44 18.33 -3.66
C GLN A 6 4.84 18.17 -5.13
N LYS A 7 5.51 17.06 -5.46
CA LYS A 7 5.79 16.72 -6.86
C LYS A 7 4.53 16.15 -7.51
N PRO A 8 4.31 16.33 -8.82
CA PRO A 8 3.07 15.92 -9.50
C PRO A 8 2.81 14.39 -9.50
N GLY A 9 3.83 13.57 -9.20
CA GLY A 9 3.74 12.12 -9.23
C GLY A 9 3.59 11.55 -10.64
N LEU A 10 3.19 10.28 -10.72
CA LEU A 10 2.98 9.57 -11.98
C LEU A 10 1.50 9.54 -12.33
N THR A 11 1.14 10.11 -13.49
CA THR A 11 -0.26 10.23 -13.95
C THR A 11 -0.99 8.89 -13.94
N TYR A 12 -0.36 7.82 -14.43
CA TYR A 12 -0.98 6.51 -14.53
C TYR A 12 -1.23 5.84 -13.17
N LEU A 13 -0.56 6.27 -12.09
CA LEU A 13 -0.81 5.79 -10.73
C LEU A 13 -1.90 6.58 -10.00
N GLN A 14 -2.19 7.82 -10.41
CA GLN A 14 -3.09 8.69 -9.64
C GLN A 14 -4.48 8.08 -9.49
N GLY A 15 -4.91 7.90 -8.23
CA GLY A 15 -6.17 7.25 -7.91
C GLY A 15 -6.09 6.27 -6.75
N GLU A 16 -7.20 5.57 -6.54
CA GLU A 16 -7.39 4.53 -5.54
C GLU A 16 -7.47 3.18 -6.26
N TRP A 17 -6.65 2.24 -5.80
CA TRP A 17 -6.44 0.93 -6.38
C TRP A 17 -6.74 -0.14 -5.34
N ARG A 18 -7.36 -1.23 -5.76
CA ARG A 18 -7.73 -2.34 -4.87
C ARG A 18 -7.37 -3.67 -5.48
N GLN A 19 -6.76 -4.54 -4.69
CA GLN A 19 -6.69 -5.96 -4.96
C GLN A 19 -7.93 -6.65 -4.38
N ASP A 20 -8.79 -7.21 -5.23
CA ASP A 20 -10.02 -7.87 -4.76
C ASP A 20 -9.76 -9.29 -4.26
N SER A 21 -8.72 -9.97 -4.76
CA SER A 21 -8.39 -11.34 -4.36
C SER A 21 -6.92 -11.69 -4.59
N VAL A 22 -6.50 -12.81 -3.99
CA VAL A 22 -5.22 -13.47 -4.29
C VAL A 22 -5.46 -14.85 -4.93
N PRO A 23 -4.54 -15.33 -5.78
CA PRO A 23 -4.60 -16.69 -6.30
C PRO A 23 -4.73 -17.72 -5.17
N ALA A 24 -5.65 -18.67 -5.34
CA ALA A 24 -5.91 -19.74 -4.37
C ALA A 24 -6.23 -19.25 -2.93
N GLN A 25 -6.78 -18.05 -2.76
CA GLN A 25 -7.13 -17.44 -1.46
C GLN A 25 -7.77 -18.40 -0.45
N LYS A 26 -8.73 -19.23 -0.89
CA LYS A 26 -9.42 -20.21 -0.03
C LYS A 26 -8.50 -21.32 0.53
N ARG A 27 -7.38 -21.59 -0.13
CA ARG A 27 -6.40 -22.63 0.26
C ARG A 27 -5.26 -22.08 1.11
N LEU A 28 -5.02 -20.77 1.09
CA LEU A 28 -3.96 -20.15 1.88
C LEU A 28 -4.31 -20.20 3.38
N VAL A 29 -3.28 -20.37 4.22
CA VAL A 29 -3.39 -20.25 5.69
C VAL A 29 -3.50 -18.78 6.07
N THR A 30 -2.66 -17.96 5.47
CA THR A 30 -2.62 -16.51 5.66
C THR A 30 -2.49 -15.83 4.30
N TYR A 31 -3.21 -14.74 4.09
CA TYR A 31 -3.07 -13.90 2.91
C TYR A 31 -3.35 -12.44 3.24
N SER A 32 -2.83 -11.55 2.39
CA SER A 32 -3.07 -10.11 2.50
C SER A 32 -3.67 -9.56 1.20
N LEU A 33 -4.53 -8.55 1.34
CA LEU A 33 -5.09 -7.77 0.24
C LEU A 33 -4.71 -6.30 0.42
N TYR A 34 -4.51 -5.60 -0.69
CA TYR A 34 -3.94 -4.26 -0.69
C TYR A 34 -4.93 -3.25 -1.27
N ASP A 35 -5.19 -2.19 -0.51
CA ASP A 35 -5.78 -0.96 -1.00
C ASP A 35 -4.67 0.10 -1.06
N ILE A 36 -4.42 0.68 -2.24
CA ILE A 36 -3.35 1.67 -2.44
C ILE A 36 -3.95 2.93 -3.05
N LYS A 37 -3.73 4.06 -2.39
CA LYS A 37 -4.10 5.38 -2.87
C LYS A 37 -2.85 6.16 -3.21
N PHE A 38 -2.74 6.60 -4.46
CA PHE A 38 -1.72 7.54 -4.91
C PHE A 38 -2.33 8.92 -5.12
N SER A 39 -1.66 9.94 -4.61
CA SER A 39 -2.02 11.34 -4.79
C SER A 39 -0.76 12.17 -4.89
N CYS A 40 -0.55 12.79 -6.04
CA CYS A 40 0.72 13.45 -6.36
C CYS A 40 1.87 12.46 -6.16
N ASP A 41 2.92 12.83 -5.45
CA ASP A 41 4.07 11.99 -5.08
C ASP A 41 3.90 11.17 -3.81
N SER A 42 2.72 11.24 -3.20
CA SER A 42 2.41 10.58 -1.93
C SER A 42 1.55 9.34 -2.14
N PHE A 43 1.67 8.38 -1.23
CA PHE A 43 0.79 7.22 -1.18
C PHE A 43 0.27 6.95 0.23
N VAL A 44 -0.88 6.32 0.29
CA VAL A 44 -1.42 5.66 1.48
C VAL A 44 -1.76 4.23 1.07
N MET A 45 -1.32 3.26 1.86
CA MET A 45 -1.58 1.85 1.63
C MET A 45 -2.19 1.23 2.87
N LYS A 46 -3.22 0.41 2.66
CA LYS A 46 -3.80 -0.46 3.66
C LYS A 46 -3.57 -1.91 3.26
N ILE A 47 -3.06 -2.69 4.18
CA ILE A 47 -2.85 -4.13 4.05
C ILE A 47 -3.86 -4.82 4.96
N SER A 48 -4.83 -5.50 4.36
CA SER A 48 -5.81 -6.31 5.09
C SER A 48 -5.35 -7.76 5.10
N THR A 49 -4.96 -8.26 6.28
CA THR A 49 -4.47 -9.63 6.44
C THR A 49 -5.54 -10.51 7.08
N VAL A 50 -5.70 -11.70 6.50
CA VAL A 50 -6.56 -12.77 7.02
C VAL A 50 -5.70 -13.98 7.27
N SER A 51 -5.81 -14.55 8.47
CA SER A 51 -5.14 -15.78 8.88
C SER A 51 -6.16 -16.74 9.48
N LYS A 52 -6.15 -17.99 9.01
CA LYS A 52 -6.96 -19.09 9.59
C LYS A 52 -6.48 -19.51 10.97
N ILE A 53 -5.21 -19.21 11.26
CA ILE A 53 -4.58 -19.51 12.55
C ILE A 53 -4.35 -18.19 13.25
N ASN A 54 -4.83 -18.08 14.48
CA ASN A 54 -4.66 -16.90 15.30
C ASN A 54 -3.38 -17.04 16.12
N TYR A 55 -2.27 -16.51 15.61
CA TYR A 55 -0.95 -16.66 16.20
C TYR A 55 -0.68 -15.68 17.35
N GLY A 56 -1.56 -14.70 17.61
CA GLY A 56 -1.33 -13.62 18.55
C GLY A 56 -2.50 -13.37 19.51
N ALA A 57 -2.35 -12.34 20.36
CA ALA A 57 -3.43 -11.90 21.23
C ALA A 57 -4.62 -11.39 20.40
N ASP A 58 -5.84 -11.82 20.78
CA ASP A 58 -7.06 -11.45 20.07
C ASP A 58 -7.31 -9.94 20.02
N THR A 59 -6.81 -9.19 21.01
CA THR A 59 -6.86 -7.73 21.05
C THR A 59 -6.19 -7.08 19.84
N CYS A 60 -5.21 -7.76 19.24
CA CYS A 60 -4.55 -7.32 18.02
C CYS A 60 -5.16 -7.98 16.79
N MET A 61 -5.23 -9.31 16.78
CA MET A 61 -5.51 -10.08 15.57
C MET A 61 -6.99 -10.25 15.26
N ASN A 62 -7.91 -9.88 16.17
CA ASN A 62 -9.36 -9.90 15.97
C ASN A 62 -9.83 -11.15 15.20
N LYS A 63 -9.61 -12.33 15.79
CA LYS A 63 -9.92 -13.64 15.19
C LYS A 63 -9.21 -13.91 13.84
N GLY A 64 -7.95 -13.46 13.73
CA GLY A 64 -7.13 -13.65 12.53
C GLY A 64 -7.36 -12.61 11.42
N HIS A 65 -8.06 -11.51 11.70
CA HIS A 65 -8.30 -10.41 10.76
C HIS A 65 -7.71 -9.10 11.30
N TRP A 66 -6.70 -8.55 10.62
CA TRP A 66 -6.15 -7.25 11.00
C TRP A 66 -5.79 -6.39 9.79
N ASN A 67 -5.65 -5.09 10.06
CA ASN A 67 -5.25 -4.09 9.07
C ASN A 67 -3.97 -3.39 9.51
N GLU A 68 -3.06 -3.20 8.58
CA GLU A 68 -1.89 -2.35 8.73
C GLU A 68 -1.96 -1.21 7.71
N TYR A 69 -1.48 -0.04 8.10
CA TYR A 69 -1.52 1.16 7.27
C TYR A 69 -0.11 1.70 7.11
N ILE A 70 0.17 2.23 5.92
CA ILE A 70 1.43 2.84 5.56
C ILE A 70 1.10 4.15 4.86
N ARG A 71 1.84 5.21 5.18
CA ARG A 71 1.81 6.47 4.43
C ARG A 71 3.23 6.86 4.08
N GLY A 72 3.41 7.48 2.92
CA GLY A 72 4.74 7.88 2.49
C GLY A 72 4.75 8.55 1.13
N THR A 73 5.92 8.54 0.53
CA THR A 73 6.16 9.06 -0.82
C THR A 73 6.66 7.94 -1.72
N TYR A 74 6.58 8.17 -3.02
CA TYR A 74 7.09 7.22 -3.99
C TYR A 74 7.92 7.92 -5.06
N SER A 75 8.77 7.14 -5.70
CA SER A 75 9.50 7.53 -6.89
C SER A 75 9.58 6.34 -7.83
N GLN A 76 9.73 6.59 -9.13
CA GLN A 76 9.93 5.52 -10.11
C GLN A 76 11.20 5.75 -10.90
N LYS A 77 11.96 4.68 -11.09
CA LYS A 77 13.08 4.61 -12.02
C LYS A 77 12.80 3.48 -12.99
N GLN A 78 12.64 3.82 -14.27
CA GLN A 78 12.21 2.87 -15.32
C GLN A 78 10.89 2.16 -14.92
N ASP A 79 10.88 0.83 -14.86
CA ASP A 79 9.71 0.03 -14.45
C ASP A 79 9.67 -0.24 -12.94
N THR A 80 10.64 0.26 -12.17
CA THR A 80 10.75 -0.01 -10.74
C THR A 80 10.21 1.17 -9.93
N LEU A 81 9.11 0.94 -9.23
CA LEU A 81 8.50 1.85 -8.26
C LEU A 81 9.09 1.59 -6.88
N HIS A 82 9.62 2.63 -6.27
CA HIS A 82 10.12 2.62 -4.91
C HIS A 82 9.10 3.32 -4.00
N LEU A 83 8.55 2.58 -3.03
CA LEU A 83 7.70 3.12 -1.97
C LEU A 83 8.54 3.30 -0.72
N LYS A 84 8.56 4.52 -0.18
CA LYS A 84 9.21 4.85 1.09
C LYS A 84 8.24 5.58 2.00
N GLY A 85 8.01 5.02 3.19
CA GLY A 85 7.07 5.57 4.15
C GLY A 85 7.24 4.95 5.52
N GLU A 86 6.21 5.05 6.33
CA GLU A 86 6.19 4.52 7.70
C GLU A 86 4.84 3.87 7.97
N PHE A 87 4.86 2.84 8.80
CA PHE A 87 3.64 2.26 9.37
C PHE A 87 2.94 3.29 10.25
N CYS A 88 1.64 3.43 10.05
CA CYS A 88 0.80 4.42 10.71
C CYS A 88 -0.49 3.79 11.26
N ASN A 89 -1.21 4.56 12.07
CA ASN A 89 -2.53 4.19 12.54
C ASN A 89 -3.58 4.34 11.42
N ALA A 90 -4.79 3.81 11.62
CA ALA A 90 -5.88 3.92 10.65
C ALA A 90 -6.29 5.37 10.33
N ASN A 91 -6.07 6.29 11.27
CA ASN A 91 -6.26 7.74 11.09
C ASN A 91 -5.03 8.46 10.48
N LEU A 92 -4.02 7.70 10.03
CA LEU A 92 -2.77 8.18 9.43
C LEU A 92 -1.85 8.96 10.38
N SER A 93 -2.08 8.89 11.70
CA SER A 93 -1.12 9.37 12.70
C SER A 93 0.05 8.39 12.84
N TYR A 94 1.19 8.89 13.31
CA TYR A 94 2.35 8.06 13.60
C TYR A 94 2.01 6.95 14.59
N LYS A 95 2.55 5.77 14.31
CA LYS A 95 2.35 4.58 15.12
C LYS A 95 3.51 4.45 16.11
N ASP A 96 3.19 4.22 17.37
CA ASP A 96 4.19 3.98 18.40
C ASP A 96 4.61 2.49 18.47
N GLU A 97 5.76 2.23 19.09
CA GLU A 97 6.33 0.89 19.24
C GLU A 97 5.49 -0.04 20.14
N LYS A 98 4.54 0.50 20.91
CA LYS A 98 3.72 -0.26 21.88
C LYS A 98 2.40 -0.73 21.29
N THR A 99 2.14 -0.42 20.03
CA THR A 99 0.93 -0.85 19.32
C THR A 99 1.08 -2.23 18.70
N CYS A 100 -0.05 -2.86 18.36
CA CYS A 100 -0.09 -4.13 17.64
C CYS A 100 0.56 -4.01 16.24
N PHE A 101 1.24 -5.06 15.78
CA PHE A 101 1.79 -5.21 14.41
C PHE A 101 2.99 -4.32 14.08
N ARG A 102 3.39 -4.28 12.80
CA ARG A 102 4.59 -3.58 12.35
C ARG A 102 4.49 -2.07 12.62
N PHE A 103 5.62 -1.49 13.00
CA PHE A 103 5.83 -0.06 13.22
C PHE A 103 7.15 0.35 12.57
N GLY A 104 7.42 1.66 12.49
CA GLY A 104 8.65 2.21 11.90
C GLY A 104 8.62 2.25 10.37
N ASP A 105 9.81 2.24 9.78
CA ASP A 105 10.01 2.43 8.34
C ASP A 105 9.38 1.30 7.50
N TYR A 106 8.82 1.70 6.36
CA TYR A 106 8.39 0.84 5.29
C TYR A 106 9.13 1.24 4.01
N GLU A 107 9.89 0.30 3.45
CA GLU A 107 10.59 0.48 2.19
C GLU A 107 10.40 -0.77 1.32
N GLU A 108 9.90 -0.59 0.10
CA GLU A 108 9.66 -1.71 -0.82
C GLU A 108 9.84 -1.28 -2.27
N PHE A 109 10.35 -2.20 -3.09
CA PHE A 109 10.58 -2.01 -4.51
C PHE A 109 9.68 -2.93 -5.32
N PHE A 110 8.90 -2.34 -6.22
CA PHE A 110 7.98 -3.06 -7.08
C PHE A 110 8.37 -2.85 -8.54
N LYS A 111 8.53 -3.95 -9.28
CA LYS A 111 8.39 -3.90 -10.74
C LYS A 111 6.92 -3.68 -11.07
N VAL A 112 6.61 -2.61 -11.78
CA VAL A 112 5.25 -2.21 -12.13
C VAL A 112 4.96 -2.63 -13.57
N LYS A 113 3.86 -3.36 -13.77
CA LYS A 113 3.33 -3.70 -15.08
C LYS A 113 1.90 -3.17 -15.20
N GLN A 114 1.72 -2.17 -16.07
CA GLN A 114 0.38 -1.74 -16.47
C GLN A 114 -0.14 -2.72 -17.52
N THR A 115 -1.18 -3.48 -17.17
CA THR A 115 -1.77 -4.49 -18.07
C THR A 115 -2.99 -3.95 -18.81
N ALA A 116 -3.64 -2.93 -18.25
CA ALA A 116 -4.66 -2.10 -18.86
C ALA A 116 -4.72 -0.74 -18.13
N ASP A 117 -5.48 0.23 -18.64
CA ASP A 117 -5.65 1.55 -17.98
C ASP A 117 -6.20 1.45 -16.56
N SER A 118 -6.99 0.42 -16.29
CA SER A 118 -7.61 0.15 -14.98
C SER A 118 -6.97 -1.03 -14.25
N LEU A 119 -5.86 -1.60 -14.73
CA LEU A 119 -5.21 -2.77 -14.13
C LEU A 119 -3.70 -2.62 -14.03
N ILE A 120 -3.19 -2.62 -12.79
CA ILE A 120 -1.76 -2.56 -12.49
C ILE A 120 -1.36 -3.79 -11.68
N GLN A 121 -0.24 -4.39 -12.09
CA GLN A 121 0.42 -5.43 -11.34
C GLN A 121 1.69 -4.88 -10.70
N PHE A 122 1.80 -5.02 -9.38
CA PHE A 122 3.02 -4.74 -8.64
C PHE A 122 3.68 -6.07 -8.27
N ILE A 123 4.91 -6.26 -8.73
CA ILE A 123 5.72 -7.45 -8.44
C ILE A 123 6.81 -7.00 -7.47
N SER A 124 6.67 -7.38 -6.21
CA SER A 124 7.66 -7.07 -5.17
C SER A 124 8.96 -7.83 -5.42
N THR A 125 10.08 -7.25 -5.01
CA THR A 125 11.36 -7.95 -4.98
C THR A 125 11.48 -8.96 -3.84
N SER A 126 10.63 -8.86 -2.82
CA SER A 126 10.65 -9.68 -1.60
C SER A 126 9.54 -10.73 -1.54
N ASN A 127 8.42 -10.54 -2.26
CA ASN A 127 7.24 -11.42 -2.22
C ASN A 127 7.01 -12.19 -3.53
N VAL A 128 6.55 -13.44 -3.40
CA VAL A 128 6.32 -14.36 -4.53
C VAL A 128 4.97 -14.10 -5.23
N ILE A 129 3.97 -13.60 -4.52
CA ILE A 129 2.62 -13.36 -5.07
C ILE A 129 2.52 -11.91 -5.54
N PRO A 130 2.33 -11.64 -6.85
CA PRO A 130 2.11 -10.29 -7.34
C PRO A 130 0.82 -9.67 -6.79
N ILE A 131 0.86 -8.37 -6.53
CA ILE A 131 -0.30 -7.58 -6.16
C ILE A 131 -0.98 -7.13 -7.46
N GLN A 132 -2.10 -7.74 -7.79
CA GLN A 132 -2.92 -7.33 -8.94
C GLN A 132 -4.01 -6.40 -8.45
N THR A 133 -3.95 -5.14 -8.87
CA THR A 133 -4.95 -4.13 -8.47
C THR A 133 -5.78 -3.68 -9.65
N ARG A 134 -7.03 -3.34 -9.36
CA ARG A 134 -7.90 -2.58 -10.26
C ARG A 134 -8.08 -1.15 -9.78
N LEU A 135 -8.27 -0.24 -10.73
CA LEU A 135 -8.62 1.15 -10.44
C LEU A 135 -10.05 1.20 -9.89
N VAL A 136 -10.20 1.74 -8.69
CA VAL A 136 -11.50 1.99 -8.05
C VAL A 136 -11.95 3.42 -8.34
N LYS A 137 -11.02 4.38 -8.28
CA LYS A 137 -11.30 5.80 -8.51
C LYS A 137 -10.08 6.48 -9.09
N ARG A 138 -10.24 7.15 -10.23
CA ARG A 138 -9.21 8.03 -10.80
C ARG A 138 -9.20 9.36 -10.02
N THR A 139 -8.02 9.88 -9.74
CA THR A 139 -7.84 11.20 -9.13
C THR A 139 -6.80 11.96 -9.95
N SER A 140 -6.91 13.28 -10.05
CA SER A 140 -5.86 14.13 -10.61
C SER A 140 -5.02 14.73 -9.48
N CYS A 141 -3.70 14.75 -9.64
CA CYS A 141 -2.85 15.47 -8.69
C CYS A 141 -3.09 16.98 -8.82
N ILE A 142 -3.35 17.63 -7.69
CA ILE A 142 -3.33 19.08 -7.53
C ILE A 142 -2.26 19.36 -6.47
N PRO A 143 -1.01 19.67 -6.87
CA PRO A 143 0.10 19.84 -5.92
C PRO A 143 -0.20 20.88 -4.86
N LYS A 144 0.07 20.55 -3.60
CA LYS A 144 -0.08 21.46 -2.46
C LYS A 144 1.27 21.91 -1.92
N PRO A 145 1.35 23.09 -1.27
CA PRO A 145 2.49 23.45 -0.43
C PRO A 145 2.69 22.40 0.67
N LEU A 146 3.95 22.11 0.99
CA LEU A 146 4.40 21.21 2.07
C LEU A 146 4.48 21.93 3.42
#